data_AF-A0A7S1FBM0-F1
#
_entry.id   AF-A0A7S1FBM0-F1
#
_cell.length_a   1.000
_cell.length_b   1.000
_cell.length_c   1.000
_cell.angle_alpha   90.00
_cell.angle_beta   90.00
_cell.angle_gamma   90.00
#
_symmetry.space_group_name_H-M   'P 1'
#
loop_
_entity.id
_entity.type
_entity.pdbx_description
1 polymer ?
#
loop_
_entity_poly.entity_id
_entity_poly.type
_entity_poly.pdbx_seq_one_letter_code
_entity_poly.pdbx_strand_id
1 'polypeptide(L)'
;TTVSACLSSWLHESVERREMKASVDVSLATQLENTAKELLSLVCDAVFTLDADLRLEHASLSLSTLLLEVSDQALSGVRLEDRIFEDDQERFRAFMTAEHRPQCLHLHLSDTSSCR
;
A
#
# COMPACT_ATOMS: atom_id res chain seq x y z
N THR A 1 -12.91 -45.32 23.02
CA THR A 1 -13.69 -44.39 22.16
C THR A 1 -13.86 -43.01 22.78
N THR A 2 -14.04 -42.88 24.10
CA THR A 2 -14.19 -41.60 24.82
C THR A 2 -12.96 -40.67 24.75
N VAL A 3 -11.74 -41.21 24.88
CA VAL A 3 -10.49 -40.41 24.80
C VAL A 3 -10.33 -39.73 23.43
N SER A 4 -10.72 -40.42 22.35
CA SER A 4 -10.66 -39.87 20.99
C SER A 4 -11.62 -38.68 20.81
N ALA A 5 -12.84 -38.78 21.35
CA ALA A 5 -13.81 -37.69 21.29
C ALA A 5 -13.37 -36.44 22.08
N CYS A 6 -12.76 -36.62 23.26
CA CYS A 6 -12.20 -35.50 24.04
C CYS A 6 -11.05 -34.79 23.32
N LEU A 7 -10.16 -35.55 22.68
CA LEU A 7 -9.05 -34.98 21.90
C LEU A 7 -9.57 -34.20 20.68
N SER A 8 -10.55 -34.72 19.96
CA SER A 8 -11.17 -34.01 18.84
C SER A 8 -11.84 -32.72 19.27
N SER A 9 -12.55 -32.73 20.42
CA SER A 9 -13.18 -31.52 20.98
C SER A 9 -12.14 -30.46 21.36
N TRP A 10 -11.04 -30.87 22.00
CA TRP A 10 -9.98 -29.95 22.41
C TRP A 10 -9.22 -29.36 21.21
N LEU A 11 -8.96 -30.17 20.19
CA LEU A 11 -8.37 -29.69 18.94
C LEU A 11 -9.28 -28.69 18.24
N HIS A 12 -10.59 -28.97 18.20
CA HIS A 12 -11.57 -28.07 17.60
C HIS A 12 -11.61 -26.72 18.34
N GLU A 13 -11.72 -26.73 19.67
CA GLU A 13 -11.70 -25.51 20.50
C GLU A 13 -10.38 -24.73 20.30
N SER A 14 -9.24 -25.43 20.21
CA SER A 14 -7.95 -24.77 19.95
C SER A 14 -7.88 -24.14 18.55
N VAL A 15 -8.51 -24.74 17.54
CA VAL A 15 -8.55 -24.17 16.18
C VAL A 15 -9.43 -22.93 16.17
N GLU A 16 -10.66 -23.01 16.70
CA GLU A 16 -11.57 -21.87 16.77
C GLU A 16 -10.95 -20.68 17.52
N ARG A 17 -10.27 -20.95 18.64
CA ARG A 17 -9.58 -19.90 19.40
C ARG A 17 -8.47 -19.24 18.60
N ARG A 18 -7.73 -19.99 17.78
CA ARG A 18 -6.68 -19.45 16.91
C ARG A 18 -7.26 -18.64 15.78
N GLU A 19 -8.34 -19.11 15.15
CA GLU A 19 -9.03 -18.39 14.08
C GLU A 19 -9.60 -17.07 14.59
N MET A 20 -10.25 -17.08 15.76
CA MET A 20 -10.76 -15.86 16.39
C MET A 20 -9.62 -14.89 16.71
N LYS A 21 -8.50 -15.36 17.24
CA LYS A 21 -7.32 -14.53 17.48
C LYS A 21 -6.79 -13.93 16.17
N ALA A 22 -6.62 -14.75 15.13
CA ALA A 22 -6.14 -14.29 13.83
C ALA A 22 -7.07 -13.22 13.23
N SER A 23 -8.38 -13.38 13.38
CA SER A 23 -9.36 -12.38 12.93
C SER A 23 -9.22 -11.05 13.68
N VAL A 24 -9.02 -11.09 15.00
CA VAL A 24 -8.76 -9.88 15.81
C VAL A 24 -7.43 -9.24 15.41
N ASP A 25 -6.37 -10.02 15.23
CA ASP A 25 -5.05 -9.52 14.84
C ASP A 25 -5.10 -8.84 13.46
N VAL A 26 -5.83 -9.41 12.50
CA VAL A 26 -6.06 -8.79 11.17
C VAL A 26 -6.84 -7.49 11.30
N SER A 27 -7.93 -7.47 12.07
CA SER A 27 -8.74 -6.26 12.29
C SER A 27 -7.92 -5.13 12.91
N LEU A 28 -7.09 -5.45 13.92
CA LEU A 28 -6.19 -4.50 14.56
C LEU A 28 -5.13 -3.98 13.58
N ALA A 29 -4.55 -4.84 12.75
CA ALA A 29 -3.58 -4.42 11.73
C ALA A 29 -4.21 -3.45 10.73
N THR A 30 -5.41 -3.77 10.21
CA THR A 30 -6.15 -2.87 9.32
C THR A 30 -6.46 -1.53 9.97
N GLN A 31 -6.84 -1.53 11.25
CA GLN A 31 -7.10 -0.28 11.98
C GLN A 31 -5.83 0.56 12.13
N LEU A 32 -4.70 -0.06 12.46
CA LEU A 32 -3.41 0.62 12.57
C LEU A 32 -2.96 1.21 11.22
N GLU A 33 -3.12 0.47 10.13
CA GLU A 33 -2.82 0.96 8.78
C GLU A 33 -3.68 2.18 8.42
N ASN A 34 -4.99 2.14 8.73
CA ASN A 34 -5.89 3.26 8.48
C ASN A 34 -5.51 4.49 9.31
N THR A 35 -5.22 4.32 10.61
CA THR A 35 -4.74 5.41 11.45
C THR A 35 -3.42 5.99 10.95
N ALA A 36 -2.49 5.16 10.49
CA ALA A 36 -1.24 5.63 9.90
C ALA A 36 -1.49 6.46 8.62
N LYS A 37 -2.39 6.01 7.75
CA LYS A 37 -2.79 6.75 6.54
C LYS A 37 -3.44 8.09 6.88
N GLU A 38 -4.32 8.14 7.88
CA GLU A 38 -4.95 9.37 8.36
C GLU A 38 -3.93 10.34 8.96
N LEU A 39 -2.95 9.85 9.72
CA LEU A 39 -1.89 10.70 10.25
C LEU A 39 -0.99 11.25 9.15
N LEU A 40 -0.66 10.43 8.15
CA LEU A 40 0.12 10.85 6.99
C LEU A 40 -0.63 11.89 6.14
N SER A 41 -1.95 11.78 5.99
CA SER A 41 -2.74 12.75 5.22
C SER A 41 -2.85 14.12 5.89
N LEU A 42 -2.50 14.25 7.18
CA LEU A 42 -2.39 15.54 7.86
C LEU A 42 -1.09 16.28 7.55
N VAL A 43 -0.05 15.57 7.10
CA VAL A 43 1.29 16.14 6.89
C VAL A 43 1.78 16.07 5.44
N CYS A 44 1.20 15.18 4.63
CA CYS A 44 1.56 14.99 3.22
C CYS A 44 0.46 15.55 2.31
N ASP A 45 0.86 16.19 1.21
CA ASP A 45 -0.09 16.70 0.21
C ASP A 45 -0.87 15.56 -0.48
N ALA A 46 -0.24 14.40 -0.66
CA ALA A 46 -0.88 13.19 -1.14
C ALA A 46 -0.25 11.93 -0.53
N VAL A 47 -1.09 10.93 -0.28
CA VAL A 47 -0.70 9.57 0.14
C VAL A 47 -1.33 8.59 -0.84
N PHE A 48 -0.59 7.58 -1.26
CA PHE A 48 -1.04 6.55 -2.20
C PHE A 48 -0.33 5.22 -1.91
N THR A 49 -0.91 4.12 -2.38
CA THR A 49 -0.33 2.78 -2.26
C THR A 49 0.11 2.26 -3.62
N LEU A 50 1.18 1.48 -3.60
CA LEU A 50 1.71 0.77 -4.76
C LEU A 50 1.53 -0.73 -4.55
N ASP A 51 1.19 -1.45 -5.62
CA ASP A 51 1.18 -2.91 -5.63
C ASP A 51 2.60 -3.50 -5.75
N ALA A 52 2.69 -4.82 -5.83
CA ALA A 52 3.95 -5.55 -5.98
C ALA A 52 4.71 -5.20 -7.28
N ASP A 53 4.02 -4.72 -8.30
CA ASP A 53 4.59 -4.30 -9.59
C ASP A 53 4.85 -2.78 -9.66
N LEU A 54 4.73 -2.09 -8.52
CA LEU A 54 4.87 -0.64 -8.36
C LEU A 54 3.83 0.17 -9.14
N ARG A 55 2.61 -0.37 -9.26
CA ARG A 55 1.46 0.31 -9.85
C ARG A 55 0.59 0.92 -8.78
N LEU A 56 -0.03 2.06 -9.09
CA LEU A 56 -0.94 2.75 -8.19
C LEU A 56 -2.23 1.93 -8.01
N GLU A 57 -2.50 1.40 -6.82
CA GLU A 57 -3.73 0.62 -6.57
C GLU A 57 -4.96 1.53 -6.58
N HIS A 58 -4.89 2.60 -5.78
CA HIS A 58 -5.91 3.63 -5.67
C HIS A 58 -5.24 5.00 -5.70
N ALA A 59 -5.44 5.73 -6.79
CA ALA A 59 -4.99 7.11 -6.83
C ALA A 59 -5.85 7.94 -5.88
N SER A 60 -5.23 8.58 -4.90
CA SER A 60 -5.95 9.53 -4.07
C SER A 60 -6.37 10.73 -4.92
N LEU A 61 -7.54 11.29 -4.63
CA LEU A 61 -8.04 12.50 -5.28
C LEU A 61 -6.99 13.63 -5.24
N SER A 62 -6.23 13.71 -4.14
CA SER A 62 -5.12 14.65 -3.96
C SER A 62 -4.02 14.44 -4.99
N LEU A 63 -3.58 13.20 -5.23
CA LEU A 63 -2.57 12.89 -6.24
C LEU A 63 -3.05 13.26 -7.65
N SER A 64 -4.28 12.90 -8.00
CA SER A 64 -4.88 13.28 -9.29
C SER A 64 -4.94 14.78 -9.48
N THR A 65 -5.28 15.51 -8.43
CA THR A 65 -5.33 16.98 -8.46
C THR A 65 -3.93 17.57 -8.67
N LEU A 66 -2.92 17.06 -7.97
CA LEU A 66 -1.52 17.50 -8.11
C LEU A 66 -0.95 17.22 -9.50
N LEU A 67 -1.33 16.09 -10.11
CA LEU A 67 -0.89 15.69 -11.45
C LEU A 67 -1.76 16.25 -12.59
N LEU A 68 -2.76 17.08 -12.26
CA LEU A 68 -3.70 17.67 -13.22
C LEU A 68 -4.41 16.60 -14.07
N GLU A 69 -4.75 15.47 -13.44
CA GLU A 69 -5.47 14.36 -14.06
C GLU A 69 -6.97 14.57 -13.95
N VAL A 70 -7.69 14.22 -15.03
CA VAL A 70 -9.15 14.47 -15.14
C VAL A 70 -9.96 13.54 -14.23
N SER A 71 -9.39 12.40 -13.82
CA SER A 71 -10.02 11.44 -12.90
C SER A 71 -8.99 10.63 -12.12
N ASP A 72 -9.35 10.23 -10.91
CA ASP A 72 -8.68 9.21 -10.08
C ASP A 72 -8.51 7.86 -10.79
N GLN A 73 -9.48 7.47 -11.63
CA GLN A 73 -9.39 6.25 -12.44
C GLN A 73 -8.26 6.30 -13.48
N ALA A 74 -7.84 7.49 -13.92
CA ALA A 74 -6.79 7.64 -14.92
C ALA A 74 -5.40 7.25 -14.39
N LEU A 75 -5.24 7.22 -13.06
CA LEU A 75 -3.98 6.88 -12.41
C LEU A 75 -3.99 5.46 -11.82
N SER A 76 -5.15 4.87 -11.56
CA SER A 76 -5.22 3.49 -11.04
C SER A 76 -4.67 2.49 -12.07
N GLY A 77 -3.82 1.59 -11.59
CA GLY A 77 -3.11 0.59 -12.39
C GLY A 77 -1.92 1.13 -13.19
N VAL A 78 -1.67 2.44 -13.19
CA VAL A 78 -0.51 3.03 -13.85
C VAL A 78 0.74 2.76 -13.02
N ARG A 79 1.83 2.38 -13.69
CA ARG A 79 3.12 2.19 -13.03
C ARG A 79 3.68 3.54 -12.64
N LEU A 80 4.08 3.71 -11.37
CA LEU A 80 4.60 5.00 -10.89
C LEU A 80 5.82 5.46 -11.70
N GLU A 81 6.65 4.52 -12.11
CA GLU A 81 7.83 4.74 -12.95
C GLU A 81 7.52 5.45 -14.27
N ASP A 82 6.37 5.16 -14.89
CA ASP A 82 5.95 5.78 -16.15
C ASP A 82 5.52 7.25 -15.97
N ARG A 83 5.26 7.65 -14.72
CA ARG A 83 4.95 9.03 -14.33
C ARG A 83 6.16 9.78 -13.82
N ILE A 84 7.29 9.11 -13.61
CA ILE A 84 8.55 9.73 -13.20
C ILE A 84 9.28 10.20 -14.46
N PHE A 85 9.81 11.42 -14.41
CA PHE A 85 10.62 11.98 -15.50
C PHE A 85 11.79 11.05 -15.82
N GLU A 86 12.16 10.91 -17.10
CA GLU A 86 13.12 9.89 -17.55
C GLU A 86 14.45 9.94 -16.79
N ASP A 87 14.97 11.16 -16.54
CA ASP A 87 16.23 11.39 -15.80
C ASP A 87 16.19 10.87 -14.35
N ASP A 88 15.00 10.71 -13.77
CA ASP A 88 14.78 10.30 -12.39
C ASP A 88 14.44 8.81 -12.25
N GLN A 89 14.17 8.09 -13.35
CA GLN A 89 13.77 6.67 -13.31
C GLN A 89 14.86 5.75 -12.76
N GLU A 90 16.12 5.94 -13.16
CA GLU A 90 17.22 5.13 -12.64
C GLU A 90 17.42 5.33 -11.13
N ARG A 91 17.28 6.58 -10.67
CA ARG A 91 17.35 6.91 -9.24
C ARG A 91 16.22 6.24 -8.46
N PHE A 92 15.01 6.21 -9.03
CA PHE A 92 13.89 5.47 -8.47
C PHE A 92 14.14 3.95 -8.41
N ARG A 93 14.62 3.32 -9.49
CA ARG A 93 14.95 1.87 -9.49
C ARG A 93 16.01 1.52 -8.44
N ALA A 94 17.06 2.33 -8.34
CA ALA A 94 18.12 2.14 -7.35
C ALA A 94 17.59 2.30 -5.91
N PHE A 95 16.66 3.24 -5.70
CA PHE A 95 16.01 3.42 -4.41
C PHE A 95 15.14 2.22 -4.01
N MET A 96 14.34 1.70 -4.94
CA MET A 96 13.44 0.57 -4.67
C MET A 96 14.17 -0.75 -4.38
N THR A 97 15.42 -0.88 -4.82
CA THR A 97 16.27 -2.06 -4.57
C THR A 97 17.18 -1.92 -3.34
N ALA A 98 17.23 -0.75 -2.71
CA ALA A 98 18.08 -0.50 -1.56
C ALA A 98 17.49 -1.09 -0.27
N GLU A 99 18.03 -2.22 0.20
CA GLU A 99 17.38 -3.01 1.26
C GLU A 99 17.29 -2.31 2.63
N HIS A 100 18.12 -1.31 2.99
CA HIS A 100 18.34 -1.02 4.42
C HIS A 100 18.54 0.43 4.89
N ARG A 101 17.94 1.46 4.26
CA ARG A 101 17.91 2.80 4.89
C ARG A 101 16.58 3.53 4.67
N PRO A 102 16.04 4.24 5.69
CA PRO A 102 15.00 5.23 5.45
C PRO A 102 15.62 6.34 4.61
N GLN A 103 15.37 6.29 3.30
CA GLN A 103 15.84 7.28 2.36
C GLN A 103 14.64 8.11 1.92
N CYS A 104 14.81 9.42 1.86
CA CYS A 104 13.89 10.30 1.14
C CYS A 104 14.37 10.37 -0.31
N LEU A 105 13.45 10.26 -1.26
CA LEU A 105 13.74 10.37 -2.67
C LEU A 105 12.92 11.51 -3.26
N HIS A 106 13.61 12.49 -3.84
CA HIS A 106 12.98 13.56 -4.60
C HIS A 106 12.98 13.18 -6.09
N LEU A 107 11.78 13.16 -6.68
CA LEU A 107 11.51 12.81 -8.06
C LEU A 107 10.62 13.87 -8.70
N HIS A 108 10.84 14.13 -9.98
CA HIS A 108 9.94 14.92 -10.79
C HIS A 108 8.92 14.00 -11.44
N LEU A 109 7.64 14.38 -11.33
CA LEU A 109 6.55 13.68 -11.98
C LEU A 109 6.11 14.43 -13.22
N SER A 110 5.87 13.71 -14.30
CA SER A 110 5.27 14.25 -15.51
C SER A 110 3.77 14.41 -15.30
N ASP A 111 3.29 15.64 -15.49
CA ASP A 111 1.86 15.94 -15.53
C ASP A 111 1.28 15.61 -16.93
N THR A 112 -0.04 15.74 -17.07
CA THR A 112 -0.69 15.58 -18.39
C THR A 112 -0.38 16.72 -19.37
N SER A 113 0.22 17.82 -18.89
CA SER A 113 0.50 19.02 -19.68
C SER A 113 1.83 18.96 -20.43
N SER A 114 2.76 18.11 -19.96
CA SER A 114 4.10 17.91 -20.53
C SER A 114 4.13 16.99 -21.76
N CYS A 115 2.99 16.48 -22.21
CA CYS A 115 2.81 15.92 -23.55
C CYS A 115 2.69 17.04 -24.61
N ARG A 116 3.79 17.73 -24.94
CA ARG A 116 3.91 18.55 -26.15
C ARG A 116 5.29 18.46 -26.78
#